data_AF-A0A1S1NRR9-F1
#
_entry.id   AF-A0A1S1NRR9-F1
#
_cell.length_a   1.000
_cell.length_b   1.000
_cell.length_c   1.000
_cell.angle_alpha   90.00
_cell.angle_beta   90.00
_cell.angle_gamma   90.00
#
_symmetry.space_group_name_H-M   'P 1'
#
loop_
_entity.id
_entity.type
_entity.pdbx_description
1 polymer ?
#
loop_
_entity_poly.entity_id
_entity_poly.type
_entity_poly.pdbx_seq_one_letter_code
_entity_poly.pdbx_strand_id
1 'polypeptide(L)'
;MLDTAMSHFADDIARARGLLDHAKQQASGTVKDDIFRASWMMGVGACDAYFSDAYADLVAKAIQAKEIESSIEIPDRLNNLKLPVTAMLRQANGGWRWRMAARELIEEENVLSLGKIQQLFNHFFRKEHKLLNAEAIGSWITHPESKQRVFGITATNYRKLNSSQKGKARKEALDKVKERYETIFQRRHDCIHNCDRPKILPLPISEASVKKSIQDVEFLVNRCHEAIKSEFPIYLTDLGFSAVTKNRVGV
;
A
#
# COMPACT_ATOMS: atom_id res chain seq x y z
N MET A 1 -10.00 -9.92 7.62
CA MET A 1 -9.83 -10.03 6.15
C MET A 1 -8.39 -9.80 5.70
N LEU A 2 -7.73 -8.72 6.15
CA LEU A 2 -6.36 -8.34 5.75
C LEU A 2 -5.39 -8.34 6.94
N ASP A 3 -5.73 -9.08 7.99
CA ASP A 3 -5.04 -9.01 9.27
C ASP A 3 -3.62 -9.59 9.18
N THR A 4 -3.42 -10.62 8.35
CA THR A 4 -2.10 -11.20 8.07
C THR A 4 -1.17 -10.20 7.38
N ALA A 5 -1.62 -9.56 6.29
CA ALA A 5 -0.82 -8.55 5.58
C ALA A 5 -0.44 -7.37 6.50
N MET A 6 -1.38 -6.92 7.34
CA MET A 6 -1.12 -5.86 8.31
C MET A 6 -0.17 -6.30 9.42
N SER A 7 -0.25 -7.55 9.88
CA SER A 7 0.68 -8.11 10.88
C SER A 7 2.10 -8.16 10.32
N HIS A 8 2.28 -8.69 9.10
CA HIS A 8 3.60 -8.72 8.45
C HIS A 8 4.16 -7.30 8.28
N PHE A 9 3.32 -6.36 7.84
CA PHE A 9 3.71 -4.95 7.72
C PHE A 9 4.18 -4.38 9.07
N ALA A 10 3.44 -4.61 10.15
CA ALA A 10 3.81 -4.13 11.48
C ALA A 10 5.15 -4.70 11.95
N ASP A 11 5.41 -5.98 11.71
CA ASP A 11 6.68 -6.65 12.04
C ASP A 11 7.85 -6.04 11.23
N ASP A 12 7.66 -5.81 9.93
CA ASP A 12 8.67 -5.18 9.07
C ASP A 12 8.96 -3.73 9.45
N ILE A 13 7.93 -2.96 9.81
CA ILE A 13 8.10 -1.60 10.32
C ILE A 13 8.83 -1.60 11.66
N ALA A 14 8.55 -2.56 12.54
CA ALA A 14 9.30 -2.72 13.79
C ALA A 14 10.77 -3.04 13.52
N ARG A 15 11.07 -3.90 12.55
CA ARG A 15 12.45 -4.16 12.08
C ARG A 15 13.11 -2.89 11.53
N ALA A 16 12.43 -2.13 10.69
CA ALA A 16 12.94 -0.87 10.14
C ALA A 16 13.29 0.14 11.25
N ARG A 17 12.44 0.25 12.28
CA ARG A 17 12.71 1.08 13.47
C ARG A 17 13.88 0.55 14.30
N GLY A 18 13.99 -0.77 14.47
CA GLY A 18 15.14 -1.39 15.13
C GLY A 18 16.47 -1.03 14.45
N LEU A 19 16.51 -1.07 13.11
CA LEU A 19 17.67 -0.62 12.34
C LEU A 19 17.96 0.87 12.55
N LEU A 20 16.93 1.71 12.55
CA LEU A 20 17.07 3.15 12.81
C LEU A 20 17.67 3.42 14.19
N ASP A 21 17.17 2.75 15.23
CA ASP A 21 17.67 2.92 16.59
C ASP A 21 19.08 2.36 16.76
N HIS A 22 19.40 1.24 16.09
CA HIS A 22 20.76 0.71 16.06
C HIS A 22 21.75 1.66 15.39
N ALA A 23 21.39 2.29 14.27
CA ALA A 23 22.23 3.27 13.59
C ALA A 23 22.59 4.47 14.48
N LYS A 24 21.71 4.88 15.40
CA LYS A 24 21.99 6.00 16.33
C LYS A 24 23.16 5.70 17.27
N GLN A 25 23.34 4.44 17.64
CA GLN A 25 24.40 3.98 18.53
C GLN A 25 25.75 3.86 17.82
N GLN A 26 25.76 3.88 16.48
CA GLN A 26 26.99 3.80 15.71
C GLN A 26 27.72 5.15 15.66
N ALA A 27 29.05 5.08 15.61
CA ALA A 27 29.90 6.21 15.32
C ALA A 27 29.55 6.81 13.94
N SER A 28 29.72 8.13 13.81
CA SER A 28 29.50 8.80 12.53
C SER A 28 30.42 8.23 11.45
N GLY A 29 29.87 7.91 10.29
CA GLY A 29 30.61 7.33 9.17
C GLY A 29 29.73 6.51 8.24
N THR A 30 30.35 5.89 7.24
CA THR A 30 29.67 5.16 6.17
C THR A 30 28.74 4.06 6.67
N VAL A 31 29.20 3.28 7.65
CA VAL A 31 28.40 2.17 8.22
C VAL A 31 27.08 2.67 8.83
N LYS A 32 27.12 3.81 9.54
CA LYS A 32 25.92 4.43 10.12
C LYS A 32 24.93 4.83 9.02
N ASP A 33 25.42 5.47 7.97
CA ASP A 33 24.60 5.90 6.84
C ASP A 33 24.01 4.71 6.08
N ASP A 34 24.76 3.61 5.95
CA ASP A 34 24.29 2.40 5.30
C ASP A 34 23.20 1.70 6.12
N ILE A 35 23.30 1.70 7.45
CA ILE A 35 22.22 1.21 8.31
C ILE A 35 20.98 2.12 8.20
N PHE A 36 21.15 3.45 8.08
CA PHE A 36 20.04 4.36 7.78
C PHE A 36 19.38 4.05 6.42
N ARG A 37 20.16 3.75 5.38
CA ARG A 37 19.62 3.32 4.08
C ARG A 37 18.89 1.99 4.20
N ALA A 38 19.45 1.02 4.93
CA ALA A 38 18.80 -0.27 5.18
C ALA A 38 17.47 -0.10 5.92
N SER A 39 17.40 0.78 6.91
CA SER A 39 16.16 1.13 7.61
C SER A 39 15.11 1.75 6.66
N TRP A 40 15.53 2.68 5.78
CA TRP A 40 14.65 3.25 4.75
C TRP A 40 14.14 2.17 3.78
N MET A 41 15.04 1.36 3.24
CA MET A 41 14.71 0.29 2.30
C MET A 41 13.77 -0.75 2.92
N MET A 42 13.99 -1.12 4.18
CA MET A 42 13.12 -2.03 4.93
C MET A 42 11.72 -1.42 5.10
N GLY A 43 11.62 -0.16 5.53
CA GLY A 43 10.33 0.49 5.71
C GLY A 43 9.53 0.60 4.41
N VAL A 44 10.19 1.00 3.30
CA VAL A 44 9.52 1.06 1.99
C VAL A 44 9.23 -0.35 1.43
N GLY A 45 10.10 -1.33 1.69
CA GLY A 45 9.87 -2.72 1.33
C GLY A 45 8.66 -3.33 2.05
N ALA A 46 8.44 -2.96 3.32
CA ALA A 46 7.23 -3.34 4.07
C ALA A 46 5.95 -2.86 3.37
N CYS A 47 5.96 -1.63 2.84
CA CYS A 47 4.85 -1.06 2.08
C CYS A 47 4.52 -1.91 0.84
N ASP A 48 5.55 -2.26 0.07
CA ASP A 48 5.45 -3.07 -1.15
C ASP A 48 4.90 -4.47 -0.84
N ALA A 49 5.46 -5.12 0.19
CA ALA A 49 5.01 -6.42 0.66
C ALA A 49 3.54 -6.38 1.13
N TYR A 50 3.15 -5.34 1.87
CA TYR A 50 1.76 -5.15 2.32
C TYR A 50 0.80 -5.09 1.13
N PHE A 51 1.07 -4.23 0.14
CA PHE A 51 0.17 -4.09 -1.01
C PHE A 51 0.13 -5.36 -1.86
N SER A 52 1.25 -6.07 -1.95
CA SER A 52 1.31 -7.34 -2.65
C SER A 52 0.46 -8.42 -1.96
N ASP A 53 0.67 -8.62 -0.66
CA ASP A 53 -0.11 -9.59 0.13
C ASP A 53 -1.59 -9.21 0.18
N ALA A 54 -1.91 -7.93 0.38
CA ALA A 54 -3.28 -7.46 0.43
C ALA A 54 -4.00 -7.69 -0.91
N TYR A 55 -3.39 -7.34 -2.04
CA TYR A 55 -4.02 -7.57 -3.34
C TYR A 55 -4.24 -9.06 -3.60
N ALA A 56 -3.25 -9.90 -3.28
CA ALA A 56 -3.37 -11.34 -3.40
C ALA A 56 -4.52 -11.92 -2.56
N ASP A 57 -4.70 -11.42 -1.34
CA ASP A 57 -5.81 -11.80 -0.47
C ASP A 57 -7.18 -11.40 -1.04
N LEU A 58 -7.31 -10.19 -1.59
CA LEU A 58 -8.57 -9.74 -2.18
C LEU A 58 -8.95 -10.56 -3.41
N VAL A 59 -8.00 -10.77 -4.32
CA VAL A 59 -8.19 -11.60 -5.51
C VAL A 59 -8.58 -13.02 -5.12
N ALA A 60 -7.85 -13.62 -4.17
CA ALA A 60 -8.15 -14.96 -3.70
C ALA A 60 -9.56 -15.10 -3.12
N LYS A 61 -10.03 -14.08 -2.39
CA LYS A 61 -11.38 -14.07 -1.81
C LYS A 61 -12.46 -13.89 -2.87
N ALA A 62 -12.25 -13.00 -3.85
CA ALA A 62 -13.20 -12.80 -4.95
C ALA A 62 -13.38 -14.09 -5.78
N ILE A 63 -12.28 -14.79 -6.09
CA ILE A 63 -12.33 -16.06 -6.83
C ILE A 63 -12.99 -17.16 -6.00
N GLN A 64 -12.68 -17.26 -4.70
CA GLN A 64 -13.37 -18.23 -3.82
C GLN A 64 -14.87 -17.97 -3.73
N ALA A 65 -15.29 -16.70 -3.68
CA ALA A 65 -16.70 -16.34 -3.69
C ALA A 65 -17.36 -16.81 -5.00
N LYS A 66 -16.71 -16.57 -6.15
CA LYS A 66 -17.13 -17.09 -7.46
C LYS A 66 -17.16 -18.62 -7.52
N GLU A 67 -16.24 -19.32 -6.87
CA GLU A 67 -16.23 -20.78 -6.82
C GLU A 67 -17.45 -21.33 -6.04
N ILE A 68 -17.87 -20.63 -4.98
CA ILE A 68 -19.06 -20.99 -4.18
C ILE A 68 -20.36 -20.63 -4.92
N GLU A 69 -20.45 -19.44 -5.50
CA GLU A 69 -21.61 -18.93 -6.23
C GLU A 69 -21.27 -18.72 -7.71
N SER A 70 -21.10 -19.82 -8.44
CA SER A 70 -20.60 -19.84 -9.83
C SER A 70 -21.47 -19.09 -10.85
N SER A 71 -22.75 -18.83 -10.54
CA SER A 71 -23.63 -18.06 -11.41
C SER A 71 -23.37 -16.55 -11.39
N ILE A 72 -22.67 -16.03 -10.38
CA ILE A 72 -22.40 -14.59 -10.25
C ILE A 72 -21.27 -14.17 -11.18
N GLU A 73 -21.48 -13.16 -12.01
CA GLU A 73 -20.42 -12.64 -12.88
C GLU A 73 -19.38 -11.82 -12.09
N ILE A 74 -18.10 -12.04 -12.40
CA ILE A 74 -17.00 -11.22 -11.89
C ILE A 74 -16.29 -10.53 -13.07
N PRO A 75 -15.66 -9.36 -12.86
CA PRO A 75 -15.00 -8.63 -13.93
C PRO A 75 -13.89 -9.43 -14.65
N ASP A 76 -13.76 -9.24 -15.96
CA ASP A 76 -12.83 -9.99 -16.84
C ASP A 76 -11.38 -9.99 -16.38
N ARG A 77 -10.93 -8.94 -15.70
CA ARG A 77 -9.56 -8.87 -15.16
C ARG A 77 -9.27 -10.00 -14.17
N LEU A 78 -10.27 -10.47 -13.43
CA LEU A 78 -10.15 -11.62 -12.54
C LEU A 78 -10.32 -12.95 -13.30
N ASN A 79 -11.13 -12.97 -14.37
CA ASN A 79 -11.30 -14.16 -15.21
C ASN A 79 -10.03 -14.51 -16.00
N ASN A 80 -9.23 -13.51 -16.37
CA ASN A 80 -8.01 -13.68 -17.17
C ASN A 80 -6.73 -13.88 -16.33
N LEU A 81 -6.87 -14.24 -15.05
CA LEU A 81 -5.72 -14.53 -14.19
C LEU A 81 -4.98 -15.76 -14.71
N LYS A 82 -3.69 -15.58 -15.02
CA LYS A 82 -2.80 -16.69 -15.38
C LYS A 82 -2.44 -17.46 -14.12
N LEU A 83 -2.62 -18.78 -14.18
CA LEU A 83 -2.32 -19.69 -13.08
C LEU A 83 -1.13 -20.57 -13.47
N PRO A 84 -0.10 -20.67 -12.62
CA PRO A 84 0.94 -21.67 -12.80
C PRO A 84 0.31 -23.06 -12.77
N VAL A 85 0.71 -23.92 -13.71
CA VAL A 85 0.23 -25.31 -13.76
C VAL A 85 0.52 -26.03 -12.43
N THR A 86 1.64 -25.71 -11.78
CA THR A 86 2.01 -26.22 -10.45
C THR A 86 1.01 -25.83 -9.35
N ALA A 87 0.39 -24.66 -9.43
CA ALA A 87 -0.64 -24.21 -8.50
C ALA A 87 -1.99 -24.92 -8.74
N MET A 88 -2.26 -25.37 -9.98
CA MET A 88 -3.44 -26.16 -10.32
C MET A 88 -3.29 -27.64 -9.94
N LEU A 89 -2.09 -28.20 -10.08
CA LEU A 89 -1.81 -29.63 -9.84
C LEU A 89 -1.67 -29.98 -8.35
N ARG A 90 -1.32 -29.03 -7.49
CA ARG A 90 -1.32 -29.27 -6.04
C ARG A 90 -2.76 -29.25 -5.52
N GLN A 91 -3.17 -30.30 -4.81
CA GLN A 91 -4.35 -30.25 -3.93
C GLN A 91 -4.07 -29.27 -2.78
N ALA A 92 -4.11 -27.98 -3.07
CA ALA A 92 -3.95 -26.94 -2.09
C ALA A 92 -5.26 -26.82 -1.32
N ASN A 93 -5.24 -27.17 -0.03
CA ASN A 93 -6.36 -26.95 0.87
C ASN A 93 -6.57 -25.44 1.07
N GLY A 94 -7.81 -24.98 0.90
CA GLY A 94 -8.18 -23.57 1.05
C GLY A 94 -7.62 -22.67 -0.06
N GLY A 95 -7.89 -21.36 0.05
CA GLY A 95 -7.56 -20.32 -0.92
C GLY A 95 -6.09 -20.15 -1.35
N TRP A 96 -5.20 -21.04 -0.94
CA TRP A 96 -3.76 -20.98 -1.16
C TRP A 96 -3.37 -20.93 -2.63
N ARG A 97 -4.00 -21.76 -3.50
CA ARG A 97 -3.74 -21.72 -4.95
C ARG A 97 -3.98 -20.34 -5.56
N TRP A 98 -5.03 -19.66 -5.07
CA TRP A 98 -5.42 -18.34 -5.56
C TRP A 98 -4.49 -17.24 -5.05
N ARG A 99 -3.96 -17.40 -3.82
CA ARG A 99 -2.90 -16.50 -3.31
C ARG A 99 -1.62 -16.61 -4.11
N MET A 100 -1.18 -17.83 -4.44
CA MET A 100 0.04 -18.04 -5.23
C MET A 100 -0.08 -17.43 -6.63
N ALA A 101 -1.21 -17.66 -7.28
CA ALA A 101 -1.54 -17.04 -8.56
C ALA A 101 -1.47 -15.52 -8.54
N ALA A 102 -2.09 -14.92 -7.52
CA ALA A 102 -2.14 -13.49 -7.40
C ALA A 102 -0.79 -12.89 -7.01
N ARG A 103 0.05 -13.60 -6.24
CA ARG A 103 1.43 -13.19 -5.95
C ARG A 103 2.28 -13.14 -7.21
N GLU A 104 2.22 -14.16 -8.07
CA GLU A 104 3.00 -14.17 -9.32
C GLU A 104 2.60 -13.01 -10.25
N LEU A 105 1.30 -12.70 -10.34
CA LEU A 105 0.82 -11.52 -11.08
C LEU A 105 1.40 -10.22 -10.53
N ILE A 106 1.52 -10.10 -9.21
CA ILE A 106 2.05 -8.89 -8.58
C ILE A 106 3.58 -8.82 -8.67
N GLU A 107 4.27 -9.95 -8.57
CA GLU A 107 5.74 -10.01 -8.67
C GLU A 107 6.23 -9.57 -10.06
N GLU A 108 5.48 -9.87 -11.13
CA GLU A 108 5.73 -9.32 -12.47
C GLU A 108 5.42 -7.82 -12.57
N GLU A 109 4.57 -7.31 -11.69
CA GLU A 109 4.06 -5.94 -11.69
C GLU A 109 4.61 -5.14 -10.51
N ASN A 110 5.85 -4.64 -10.59
CA ASN A 110 6.48 -3.80 -9.56
C ASN A 110 5.50 -2.76 -8.96
N VAL A 111 5.08 -2.95 -7.70
CA VAL A 111 3.99 -2.19 -7.05
C VAL A 111 4.47 -0.83 -6.53
N LEU A 112 5.75 -0.51 -6.66
CA LEU A 112 6.39 0.69 -6.09
C LEU A 112 6.06 2.00 -6.82
N SER A 113 4.79 2.23 -7.16
CA SER A 113 4.26 3.55 -7.45
C SER A 113 2.82 3.67 -6.94
N LEU A 114 2.43 4.87 -6.51
CA LEU A 114 1.03 5.13 -6.16
C LEU A 114 0.08 4.89 -7.34
N GLY A 115 0.54 5.18 -8.56
CA GLY A 115 -0.22 4.89 -9.78
C GLY A 115 -0.53 3.41 -9.93
N LYS A 116 0.43 2.54 -9.63
CA LYS A 116 0.23 1.09 -9.68
C LYS A 116 -0.70 0.59 -8.59
N ILE A 117 -0.54 1.07 -7.36
CA ILE A 117 -1.48 0.79 -6.25
C ILE A 117 -2.90 1.20 -6.64
N GLN A 118 -3.10 2.38 -7.22
CA GLN A 118 -4.41 2.80 -7.72
C GLN A 118 -4.93 1.88 -8.83
N GLN A 119 -4.09 1.51 -9.80
CA GLN A 119 -4.47 0.62 -10.88
C GLN A 119 -4.91 -0.76 -10.37
N LEU A 120 -4.19 -1.31 -9.39
CA LEU A 120 -4.49 -2.62 -8.81
C LEU A 120 -5.77 -2.56 -7.99
N PHE A 121 -5.86 -1.64 -7.02
CA PHE A 121 -6.93 -1.70 -6.03
C PHE A 121 -8.23 -1.03 -6.47
N ASN A 122 -8.23 0.02 -7.30
CA ASN A 122 -9.44 0.83 -7.55
C ASN A 122 -10.58 0.08 -8.26
N HIS A 123 -10.37 -1.13 -8.78
CA HIS A 123 -11.46 -1.95 -9.30
C HIS A 123 -12.31 -2.61 -8.19
N PHE A 124 -11.80 -2.67 -6.96
CA PHE A 124 -12.52 -3.12 -5.76
C PHE A 124 -13.26 -1.98 -5.06
N PHE A 125 -13.26 -0.78 -5.66
CA PHE A 125 -13.79 0.44 -5.04
C PHE A 125 -14.92 1.01 -5.89
N ARG A 126 -15.92 1.56 -5.21
CA ARG A 126 -16.95 2.36 -5.88
C ARG A 126 -16.32 3.60 -6.51
N LYS A 127 -16.93 4.11 -7.58
CA LYS A 127 -16.37 5.19 -8.43
C LYS A 127 -15.89 6.42 -7.64
N GLU A 128 -16.67 6.85 -6.65
CA GLU A 128 -16.38 8.04 -5.83
C GLU A 128 -15.46 7.75 -4.63
N HIS A 129 -15.23 6.48 -4.31
CA HIS A 129 -14.50 6.02 -3.13
C HIS A 129 -13.08 5.55 -3.43
N LYS A 130 -12.67 5.57 -4.70
CA LYS A 130 -11.34 5.15 -5.17
C LYS A 130 -10.20 5.68 -4.29
N LEU A 131 -9.18 4.85 -4.09
CA LEU A 131 -7.96 5.22 -3.39
C LEU A 131 -7.31 6.43 -4.06
N LEU A 132 -6.78 7.33 -3.22
CA LEU A 132 -6.05 8.52 -3.65
C LEU A 132 -6.86 9.36 -4.65
N ASN A 133 -8.16 9.48 -4.39
CA ASN A 133 -9.08 10.41 -5.06
C ASN A 133 -9.14 11.73 -4.28
N ALA A 134 -9.26 12.85 -4.99
CA ALA A 134 -9.48 14.16 -4.39
C ALA A 134 -10.71 14.20 -3.48
N GLU A 135 -11.76 13.43 -3.75
CA GLU A 135 -12.93 13.38 -2.87
C GLU A 135 -12.62 12.68 -1.53
N ALA A 136 -11.84 11.59 -1.57
CA ALA A 136 -11.45 10.82 -0.39
C ALA A 136 -10.32 11.47 0.43
N ILE A 137 -9.44 12.27 -0.21
CA ILE A 137 -8.24 12.83 0.46
C ILE A 137 -8.58 13.82 1.58
N GLY A 138 -9.78 14.41 1.56
CA GLY A 138 -10.22 15.37 2.57
C GLY A 138 -10.21 14.78 3.98
N SER A 139 -10.67 13.54 4.15
CA SER A 139 -10.66 12.86 5.45
C SER A 139 -9.24 12.55 5.92
N TRP A 140 -8.35 12.21 4.98
CA TRP A 140 -6.94 11.93 5.26
C TRP A 140 -6.19 13.18 5.74
N ILE A 141 -6.46 14.35 5.14
CA ILE A 141 -5.89 15.64 5.56
C ILE A 141 -6.30 15.97 7.01
N THR A 142 -7.52 15.61 7.40
CA THR A 142 -8.04 15.91 8.75
C THR A 142 -7.69 14.86 9.79
N HIS A 143 -7.05 13.75 9.40
CA HIS A 143 -6.71 12.66 10.30
C HIS A 143 -5.71 13.11 11.38
N PRO A 144 -5.80 12.64 12.64
CA PRO A 144 -4.86 13.04 13.70
C PRO A 144 -3.40 12.74 13.38
N GLU A 145 -3.14 11.66 12.64
CA GLU A 145 -1.79 11.28 12.24
C GLU A 145 -1.28 12.01 11.00
N SER A 146 -2.13 12.80 10.33
CA SER A 146 -1.76 13.56 9.13
C SER A 146 -0.59 14.50 9.40
N LYS A 147 0.25 14.67 8.39
CA LYS A 147 1.45 15.53 8.46
C LYS A 147 1.41 16.54 7.33
N GLN A 148 1.70 17.80 7.65
CA GLN A 148 1.76 18.87 6.64
C GLN A 148 2.74 18.56 5.51
N ARG A 149 3.85 17.87 5.80
CA ARG A 149 4.83 17.44 4.78
C ARG A 149 4.27 16.48 3.71
N VAL A 150 3.17 15.79 4.01
CA VAL A 150 2.52 14.85 3.08
C VAL A 150 1.47 15.58 2.23
N PHE A 151 0.72 16.51 2.83
CA PHE A 151 -0.43 17.15 2.18
C PHE A 151 -0.22 18.61 1.77
N GLY A 152 0.89 19.24 2.15
CA GLY A 152 1.11 20.68 1.97
C GLY A 152 0.27 21.59 2.88
N ILE A 153 -0.75 21.04 3.57
CA ILE A 153 -1.67 21.78 4.45
C ILE A 153 -1.87 21.04 5.78
N THR A 154 -2.12 21.78 6.86
CA THR A 154 -2.49 21.21 8.17
C THR A 154 -3.99 20.95 8.26
N ALA A 155 -4.41 19.99 9.08
CA ALA A 155 -5.83 19.76 9.37
C ALA A 155 -6.55 21.03 9.84
N THR A 156 -5.91 21.82 10.71
CA THR A 156 -6.44 23.09 11.22
C THR A 156 -6.67 24.10 10.11
N ASN A 157 -5.71 24.29 9.21
CA ASN A 157 -5.86 25.24 8.11
C ASN A 157 -6.90 24.75 7.09
N TYR A 158 -6.91 23.45 6.80
CA TYR A 158 -7.89 22.85 5.89
C TYR A 158 -9.34 23.01 6.40
N ARG A 159 -9.58 22.86 7.72
CA ARG A 159 -10.92 23.05 8.32
C ARG A 159 -11.44 24.49 8.18
N LYS A 160 -10.55 25.48 8.15
CA LYS A 160 -10.90 26.91 8.01
C LYS A 160 -11.29 27.31 6.58
N LEU A 161 -11.00 26.47 5.58
CA LEU A 161 -11.34 26.74 4.19
C LEU A 161 -12.85 26.65 3.95
N ASN A 162 -13.37 27.49 3.05
CA ASN A 162 -14.73 27.35 2.54
C ASN A 162 -14.84 26.21 1.51
N SER A 163 -16.07 25.86 1.10
CA SER A 163 -16.31 24.72 0.18
C SER A 163 -15.58 24.84 -1.16
N SER A 164 -15.52 26.04 -1.75
CA SER A 164 -14.81 26.28 -3.02
C SER A 164 -13.29 26.07 -2.85
N GLN A 165 -12.72 26.59 -1.77
CA GLN A 165 -11.30 26.45 -1.45
C GLN A 165 -10.91 25.00 -1.12
N LYS A 166 -11.78 24.23 -0.46
CA LYS A 166 -11.53 22.81 -0.15
C LYS A 166 -11.36 21.98 -1.42
N GLY A 167 -12.13 22.25 -2.47
CA GLY A 167 -11.97 21.58 -3.77
C GLY A 167 -10.56 21.74 -4.34
N LYS A 168 -10.04 22.97 -4.36
CA LYS A 168 -8.66 23.27 -4.80
C LYS A 168 -7.61 22.64 -3.89
N ALA A 169 -7.76 22.80 -2.57
CA ALA A 169 -6.82 22.26 -1.58
C ALA A 169 -6.70 20.73 -1.64
N ARG A 170 -7.80 20.01 -1.92
CA ARG A 170 -7.78 18.55 -2.09
C ARG A 170 -6.95 18.11 -3.30
N LYS A 171 -7.06 18.83 -4.42
CA LYS A 171 -6.24 18.54 -5.63
C LYS A 171 -4.76 18.80 -5.36
N GLU A 172 -4.43 19.96 -4.80
CA GLU A 172 -3.04 20.32 -4.46
C GLU A 172 -2.44 19.35 -3.44
N ALA A 173 -3.21 18.94 -2.43
CA ALA A 173 -2.78 17.96 -1.44
C ALA A 173 -2.55 16.58 -2.06
N LEU A 174 -3.36 16.18 -3.04
CA LEU A 174 -3.17 14.92 -3.76
C LEU A 174 -1.89 14.94 -4.60
N ASP A 175 -1.58 16.05 -5.26
CA ASP A 175 -0.32 16.21 -6.01
C ASP A 175 0.88 16.16 -5.06
N LYS A 176 0.78 16.79 -3.88
CA LYS A 176 1.82 16.72 -2.84
C LYS A 176 2.02 15.31 -2.29
N VAL A 177 0.95 14.55 -2.12
CA VAL A 177 1.01 13.13 -1.74
C VAL A 177 1.78 12.35 -2.80
N LYS A 178 1.44 12.51 -4.09
CA LYS A 178 2.11 11.82 -5.20
C LYS A 178 3.60 12.14 -5.25
N GLU A 179 3.96 13.43 -5.27
CA GLU A 179 5.35 13.90 -5.28
C GLU A 179 6.15 13.32 -4.09
N ARG A 180 5.55 13.31 -2.90
CA ARG A 180 6.18 12.81 -1.67
C ARG A 180 6.48 11.32 -1.76
N TYR A 181 5.51 10.49 -2.14
CA TYR A 181 5.72 9.04 -2.19
C TYR A 181 6.54 8.61 -3.40
N GLU A 182 6.46 9.32 -4.52
CA GLU A 182 7.36 9.13 -5.65
C GLU A 182 8.82 9.33 -5.22
N THR A 183 9.12 10.40 -4.49
CA THR A 183 10.45 10.63 -3.92
C THR A 183 10.86 9.50 -2.96
N ILE A 184 9.94 9.00 -2.13
CA ILE A 184 10.22 7.94 -1.16
C ILE A 184 10.55 6.61 -1.85
N PHE A 185 9.74 6.23 -2.83
CA PHE A 185 9.88 4.99 -3.59
C PHE A 185 11.09 5.04 -4.52
N GLN A 186 11.29 6.15 -5.21
CA GLN A 186 12.46 6.36 -6.07
C GLN A 186 13.74 6.22 -5.27
N ARG A 187 13.82 6.82 -4.08
CA ARG A 187 15.02 6.68 -3.25
C ARG A 187 15.29 5.24 -2.82
N ARG A 188 14.24 4.44 -2.55
CA ARG A 188 14.42 3.00 -2.27
C ARG A 188 14.95 2.25 -3.49
N HIS A 189 14.41 2.54 -4.67
CA HIS A 189 14.93 2.00 -5.94
C HIS A 189 16.40 2.37 -6.11
N ASP A 190 16.75 3.64 -5.92
CA ASP A 190 18.11 4.13 -6.04
C ASP A 190 19.06 3.45 -5.04
N CYS A 191 18.66 3.27 -3.79
CA CYS A 191 19.48 2.58 -2.79
C CYS A 191 19.74 1.11 -3.17
N ILE A 192 18.73 0.36 -3.62
CA ILE A 192 18.86 -1.07 -3.95
C ILE A 192 19.73 -1.28 -5.20
N HIS A 193 19.60 -0.40 -6.19
CA HIS A 193 20.38 -0.47 -7.41
C HIS A 193 21.74 0.25 -7.29
N ASN A 194 22.11 0.72 -6.09
CA ASN A 194 23.30 1.55 -5.85
C ASN A 194 23.35 2.85 -6.69
N CYS A 195 22.20 3.28 -7.21
CA CYS A 195 21.99 4.52 -7.95
C CYS A 195 21.73 5.73 -7.05
N ASP A 196 21.69 5.59 -5.71
CA ASP A 196 21.61 6.69 -4.72
C ASP A 196 22.93 7.52 -4.70
N ARG A 197 23.58 7.68 -5.86
CA ARG A 197 24.92 8.24 -6.09
C ARG A 197 24.94 9.07 -7.38
N PRO A 198 24.58 10.36 -7.37
CA PRO A 198 24.52 11.16 -8.59
C PRO A 198 25.87 11.37 -9.29
N LYS A 199 27.02 11.11 -8.64
CA LYS A 199 28.36 11.18 -9.25
C LYS A 199 29.36 10.17 -8.67
N ILE A 200 29.75 10.34 -7.40
CA ILE A 200 30.86 9.58 -6.78
C ILE A 200 30.46 9.04 -5.40
N LEU A 201 29.70 9.83 -4.63
CA LEU A 201 29.32 9.51 -3.26
C LEU A 201 27.80 9.30 -3.12
N PRO A 202 27.38 8.43 -2.19
CA PRO A 202 25.98 8.30 -1.81
C PRO A 202 25.35 9.62 -1.36
N LEU A 203 24.07 9.81 -1.67
CA LEU A 203 23.31 10.98 -1.22
C LEU A 203 23.23 11.00 0.31
N PRO A 204 23.36 12.18 0.94
CA PRO A 204 23.24 12.30 2.40
C PRO A 204 21.93 11.72 2.91
N ILE A 205 22.01 10.97 4.00
CA ILE A 205 20.87 10.40 4.70
C ILE A 205 20.95 10.77 6.17
N SER A 206 19.82 11.17 6.76
CA SER A 206 19.76 11.58 8.16
C SER A 206 18.72 10.78 8.92
N GLU A 207 18.92 10.59 10.22
CA GLU A 207 17.95 9.97 11.12
C GLU A 207 16.54 10.60 10.94
N ALA A 208 16.49 11.93 10.92
CA ALA A 208 15.23 12.66 10.77
C ALA A 208 14.54 12.36 9.43
N SER A 209 15.29 12.18 8.35
CA SER A 209 14.75 11.83 7.04
C SER A 209 14.17 10.40 7.04
N VAL A 210 14.90 9.42 7.57
CA VAL A 210 14.46 8.02 7.66
C VAL A 210 13.22 7.90 8.54
N LYS A 211 13.25 8.51 9.73
CA LYS A 211 12.12 8.52 10.67
C LYS A 211 10.85 9.08 10.02
N LYS A 212 10.96 10.19 9.30
CA LYS A 212 9.82 10.81 8.59
C LYS A 212 9.28 9.90 7.50
N SER A 213 10.15 9.24 6.74
CA SER A 213 9.73 8.33 5.66
C SER A 213 9.04 7.08 6.18
N ILE A 214 9.53 6.47 7.27
CA ILE A 214 8.85 5.35 7.94
C ILE A 214 7.45 5.76 8.39
N GLN A 215 7.32 6.92 9.05
CA GLN A 215 6.02 7.46 9.47
C GLN A 215 5.07 7.72 8.28
N ASP A 216 5.59 8.21 7.16
CA ASP A 216 4.78 8.48 5.98
C ASP A 216 4.30 7.16 5.37
N VAL A 217 5.17 6.14 5.26
CA VAL A 217 4.80 4.79 4.80
C VAL A 217 3.73 4.16 5.69
N GLU A 218 3.89 4.21 7.01
CA GLU A 218 2.87 3.73 7.95
C GLU A 218 1.53 4.42 7.77
N PHE A 219 1.56 5.75 7.60
CA PHE A 219 0.35 6.51 7.35
C PHE A 219 -0.34 6.05 6.06
N LEU A 220 0.40 5.90 4.95
CA LEU A 220 -0.14 5.42 3.68
C LEU A 220 -0.81 4.05 3.82
N VAL A 221 -0.07 3.08 4.37
CA VAL A 221 -0.56 1.70 4.51
C VAL A 221 -1.79 1.65 5.41
N ASN A 222 -1.79 2.35 6.54
CA ASN A 222 -2.94 2.39 7.45
C ASN A 222 -4.18 3.00 6.77
N ARG A 223 -4.03 4.12 6.06
CA ARG A 223 -5.17 4.75 5.35
C ARG A 223 -5.70 3.88 4.22
N CYS A 224 -4.81 3.27 3.44
CA CYS A 224 -5.21 2.34 2.39
C CYS A 224 -5.87 1.09 2.98
N HIS A 225 -5.35 0.54 4.07
CA HIS A 225 -5.91 -0.62 4.75
C HIS A 225 -7.36 -0.38 5.19
N GLU A 226 -7.61 0.73 5.88
CA GLU A 226 -8.96 1.09 6.32
C GLU A 226 -9.92 1.20 5.13
N ALA A 227 -9.50 1.88 4.06
CA ALA A 227 -10.33 2.07 2.87
C ALA A 227 -10.60 0.74 2.14
N ILE A 228 -9.61 -0.13 2.01
CA ILE A 228 -9.78 -1.46 1.40
C ILE A 228 -10.72 -2.32 2.26
N LYS A 229 -10.54 -2.31 3.58
CA LYS A 229 -11.35 -3.07 4.53
C LYS A 229 -12.81 -2.63 4.49
N SER A 230 -13.09 -1.34 4.26
CA SER A 230 -14.46 -0.84 4.12
C SER A 230 -15.07 -1.11 2.75
N GLU A 231 -14.31 -1.03 1.67
CA GLU A 231 -14.86 -1.07 0.31
C GLU A 231 -15.00 -2.49 -0.25
N PHE A 232 -14.11 -3.43 0.11
CA PHE A 232 -14.16 -4.78 -0.45
C PHE A 232 -15.44 -5.57 -0.11
N PRO A 233 -16.01 -5.51 1.11
CA PRO A 233 -17.31 -6.14 1.39
C PRO A 233 -18.44 -5.55 0.54
N ILE A 234 -18.38 -4.25 0.25
CA ILE A 234 -19.34 -3.56 -0.60
C ILE A 234 -19.18 -4.02 -2.04
N TYR A 235 -17.96 -4.12 -2.54
CA TYR A 235 -17.65 -4.67 -3.86
C TYR A 235 -18.26 -6.06 -4.07
N LEU A 236 -18.10 -6.99 -3.11
CA LEU A 236 -18.72 -8.31 -3.23
C LEU A 236 -20.26 -8.25 -3.20
N THR A 237 -20.81 -7.32 -2.44
CA THR A 237 -22.28 -7.10 -2.39
C THR A 237 -22.79 -6.58 -3.72
N ASP A 238 -22.10 -5.63 -4.33
CA ASP A 238 -22.47 -5.02 -5.61
C ASP A 238 -22.39 -6.01 -6.78
N LEU A 239 -21.51 -7.02 -6.68
CA LEU A 239 -21.49 -8.16 -7.62
C LEU A 239 -22.64 -9.15 -7.41
N GLY A 240 -23.35 -9.08 -6.27
CA GLY A 240 -24.48 -9.94 -5.95
C GLY A 240 -24.18 -11.13 -5.03
N PHE A 241 -22.98 -11.21 -4.44
CA PHE A 241 -22.63 -12.32 -3.54
C PHE A 241 -23.44 -12.28 -2.24
N SER A 242 -23.95 -13.44 -1.83
CA SER A 242 -24.74 -13.55 -0.60
C SER A 242 -23.92 -13.25 0.67
N ALA A 243 -24.61 -12.89 1.75
CA ALA A 243 -23.98 -12.70 3.06
C ALA A 243 -23.28 -13.98 3.57
N VAL A 244 -23.85 -15.15 3.27
CA VAL A 244 -23.28 -16.45 3.66
C VAL A 244 -21.94 -16.67 2.96
N THR A 245 -21.86 -16.39 1.66
CA THR A 245 -20.63 -16.55 0.89
C THR A 245 -19.56 -15.57 1.33
N LYS A 246 -19.90 -14.30 1.56
CA LYS A 246 -18.96 -13.29 2.09
C LYS A 246 -18.35 -13.72 3.43
N ASN A 247 -19.18 -14.15 4.37
CA ASN A 247 -18.72 -14.67 5.66
C ASN A 247 -17.79 -15.88 5.50
N ARG A 248 -18.12 -16.79 4.57
CA ARG A 248 -17.32 -18.00 4.29
C ARG A 248 -15.94 -17.69 3.71
N VAL A 249 -15.80 -16.63 2.93
CA VAL A 249 -14.50 -16.16 2.43
C VAL A 249 -13.80 -15.18 3.38
N GLY A 250 -14.35 -14.96 4.57
CA GLY A 250 -13.74 -14.13 5.63
C GLY A 250 -13.72 -12.63 5.29
N VAL A 251 -14.84 -12.14 4.74
CA VAL A 251 -15.11 -10.74 4.39
C VAL A 251 -16.27 -10.24 5.26
#